data_AF-A0A1F7XLC5-F1
#
_entry.id   AF-A0A1F7XLC5-F1
#
_cell.length_a   1.000
_cell.length_b   1.000
_cell.length_c   1.000
_cell.angle_alpha   90.00
_cell.angle_beta   90.00
_cell.angle_gamma   90.00
#
_symmetry.space_group_name_H-M   'P 1'
#
loop_
_entity.id
_entity.type
_entity.pdbx_description
1 polymer ?
#
loop_
_entity_poly.entity_id
_entity_poly.type
_entity_poly.pdbx_seq_one_letter_code
_entity_poly.pdbx_strand_id
1 'polypeptide(L)'
;MLKHKKRGPVNLAFVSFSLILISLGFFILKPHPTPTTQVLSASYDADDEILFWEKFINKNPTYVDGLVRLSLLEARRGNTNKAAVYWLSAHNLSPNSKSVNEAKKSLGF
;
A
#
# COMPACT_ATOMS: atom_id res chain seq x y z
N MET A 1 -56.60 -10.36 -40.88
CA MET A 1 -56.16 -9.07 -41.45
C MET A 1 -55.14 -8.45 -40.50
N LEU A 2 -53.85 -8.74 -40.68
CA LEU A 2 -52.76 -8.19 -39.85
C LEU A 2 -51.77 -7.48 -40.76
N LYS A 3 -51.76 -6.16 -40.65
CA LYS A 3 -51.01 -5.21 -41.49
C LYS A 3 -49.54 -5.24 -41.03
N HIS A 4 -48.66 -5.91 -41.78
CA HIS A 4 -47.23 -5.87 -41.50
C HIS A 4 -46.71 -4.44 -41.69
N LYS A 5 -46.42 -3.76 -40.58
CA LYS A 5 -45.73 -2.47 -40.53
C LYS A 5 -44.30 -2.70 -41.05
N LYS A 6 -44.05 -2.35 -42.31
CA LYS A 6 -42.73 -2.39 -42.94
C LYS A 6 -41.77 -1.56 -42.09
N ARG A 7 -40.82 -2.24 -41.42
CA ARG A 7 -39.67 -1.59 -40.80
C ARG A 7 -38.86 -0.99 -41.95
N GLY A 8 -38.66 0.34 -41.93
CA GLY A 8 -37.86 1.04 -42.95
C GLY A 8 -36.46 0.43 -43.06
N PRO A 9 -35.73 0.67 -44.16
CA PRO A 9 -34.43 0.06 -44.39
C PRO A 9 -33.51 0.50 -43.26
N VAL A 10 -33.28 -0.40 -42.31
CA VAL A 10 -32.25 -0.18 -41.30
C VAL A 10 -30.96 -0.17 -42.10
N ASN A 11 -30.31 1.00 -42.18
CA ASN A 11 -29.10 1.16 -42.96
C ASN A 11 -28.10 0.12 -42.47
N LEU A 12 -27.85 -0.91 -43.31
CA LEU A 12 -27.00 -2.04 -42.95
C LEU A 12 -25.61 -1.56 -42.52
N ALA A 13 -25.16 -0.44 -43.11
CA ALA A 13 -23.95 0.29 -42.74
C ALA A 13 -23.96 0.85 -41.31
N PHE A 14 -25.12 1.25 -40.78
CA PHE A 14 -25.27 1.74 -39.41
C PHE A 14 -25.25 0.60 -38.39
N VAL A 15 -25.83 -0.55 -38.75
CA VAL A 15 -25.82 -1.76 -37.92
C VAL A 15 -24.41 -2.33 -37.85
N SER A 16 -23.69 -2.39 -38.97
CA SER A 16 -22.30 -2.85 -39.00
C SER A 16 -21.38 -1.93 -38.21
N PHE A 17 -21.54 -0.61 -38.32
CA PHE A 17 -20.76 0.35 -37.53
C PHE A 17 -21.02 0.21 -36.03
N SER A 18 -22.27 0.01 -35.62
CA SER A 18 -22.64 -0.21 -34.22
C SER A 18 -22.02 -1.49 -33.66
N LEU A 19 -22.01 -2.58 -34.45
CA LEU A 19 -21.37 -3.84 -34.05
C LEU A 19 -19.85 -3.71 -33.91
N ILE A 20 -19.20 -2.91 -34.76
CA ILE A 20 -17.77 -2.64 -34.66
C ILE A 20 -17.45 -1.88 -33.37
N LEU A 21 -18.25 -0.87 -33.01
CA LEU A 21 -18.07 -0.11 -31.76
C LEU A 21 -18.25 -0.98 -30.51
N ILE A 22 -19.24 -1.87 -30.50
CA ILE A 22 -19.47 -2.81 -29.38
C ILE A 22 -18.29 -3.79 -29.25
N SER A 23 -17.80 -4.31 -30.38
CA SER A 23 -16.63 -5.20 -30.41
C SER A 23 -15.36 -4.50 -29.92
N LEU A 24 -15.12 -3.26 -30.34
CA LEU A 24 -14.01 -2.44 -29.83
C LEU A 24 -14.15 -2.20 -28.32
N GLY A 25 -15.36 -1.92 -27.84
CA GLY A 25 -15.62 -1.76 -26.41
C GLY A 25 -15.21 -3.01 -25.63
N PHE A 26 -15.61 -4.19 -26.08
CA PHE A 26 -15.24 -5.44 -25.40
C PHE A 26 -13.72 -5.72 -25.43
N PHE A 27 -13.04 -5.29 -26.50
CA PHE A 27 -11.59 -5.41 -26.62
C PHE A 27 -10.85 -4.44 -25.69
N ILE A 28 -11.33 -3.19 -25.57
CA ILE A 28 -10.80 -2.17 -24.66
C ILE A 28 -11.07 -2.52 -23.19
N LEU A 29 -12.23 -3.13 -22.89
CA LEU A 29 -12.60 -3.58 -21.54
C LEU A 29 -12.03 -4.93 -21.14
N LYS A 30 -11.23 -5.61 -21.98
CA LYS A 30 -10.47 -6.76 -21.50
C LYS A 30 -9.62 -6.29 -20.32
N PRO A 31 -9.79 -6.89 -19.12
CA PRO A 31 -8.97 -6.51 -17.99
C PRO A 31 -7.52 -6.79 -18.38
N HIS A 32 -6.75 -5.72 -18.59
CA HIS A 32 -5.31 -5.86 -18.53
C HIS A 32 -5.02 -6.52 -17.18
N PRO A 33 -4.15 -7.54 -17.11
CA PRO A 33 -3.57 -7.93 -15.85
C PRO A 33 -2.82 -6.69 -15.38
N THR A 34 -3.49 -5.88 -14.56
CA THR A 34 -2.81 -4.86 -13.80
C THR A 34 -1.69 -5.60 -13.10
N PRO A 35 -0.40 -5.24 -13.30
CA PRO A 35 0.57 -5.62 -12.30
C PRO A 35 -0.06 -5.10 -11.02
N THR A 36 -0.30 -6.01 -10.07
CA THR A 36 -0.83 -5.70 -8.76
C THR A 36 0.00 -4.53 -8.23
N THR A 37 -0.50 -3.31 -8.41
CA THR A 37 -0.10 -2.19 -7.61
C THR A 37 -0.54 -2.62 -6.24
N GLN A 38 0.41 -3.15 -5.47
CA GLN A 38 0.23 -3.49 -4.08
C GLN A 38 -0.24 -2.21 -3.38
N VAL A 39 -1.56 -2.05 -3.29
CA VAL A 39 -2.18 -1.07 -2.43
C VAL A 39 -2.00 -1.62 -1.02
N LEU A 40 -0.86 -1.29 -0.40
CA LEU A 40 -0.46 -1.25 1.03
C LEU A 40 -1.12 -2.20 2.08
N SER A 41 -1.89 -3.22 1.70
CA SER A 41 -2.81 -3.88 2.63
C SER A 41 -3.14 -5.33 2.27
N ALA A 42 -2.13 -6.16 2.00
CA ALA A 42 -2.34 -7.62 1.98
C ALA A 42 -1.09 -8.44 2.36
N SER A 43 -0.25 -7.88 3.25
CA SER A 43 0.67 -8.59 4.16
C SER A 43 1.62 -7.52 4.69
N TYR A 44 1.25 -6.89 5.80
CA TYR A 44 2.23 -6.08 6.53
C TYR A 44 3.21 -7.05 7.17
N ASP A 45 4.29 -7.36 6.45
CA ASP A 45 5.35 -8.18 7.00
C ASP A 45 6.22 -7.30 7.90
N ALA A 46 5.94 -7.35 9.20
CA ALA A 46 6.67 -6.59 10.20
C ALA A 46 8.17 -6.94 10.18
N ASP A 47 8.53 -8.16 9.76
CA ASP A 47 9.92 -8.59 9.68
C ASP A 47 10.66 -7.90 8.52
N ASP A 48 10.00 -7.71 7.36
CA ASP A 48 10.57 -6.95 6.25
C ASP A 48 10.75 -5.46 6.59
N GLU A 49 9.79 -4.86 7.31
CA GLU A 49 9.92 -3.46 7.76
C GLU A 49 11.07 -3.31 8.76
N ILE A 50 11.26 -4.27 9.68
CA ILE A 50 12.41 -4.26 10.60
C ILE A 50 13.72 -4.32 9.81
N LEU A 51 13.84 -5.24 8.85
CA LEU A 51 15.06 -5.37 8.03
C LEU A 51 15.35 -4.09 7.22
N PHE A 52 14.31 -3.44 6.70
CA PHE A 52 14.47 -2.16 6.01
C PHE A 52 15.02 -1.08 6.95
N TRP A 53 14.43 -0.93 8.14
CA TRP A 53 14.86 0.07 9.09
C TRP A 53 16.25 -0.22 9.67
N GLU A 54 16.60 -1.48 9.92
CA GLU A 54 17.95 -1.85 10.36
C GLU A 54 18.99 -1.43 9.32
N LYS A 55 18.76 -1.72 8.03
CA LYS A 55 19.64 -1.28 6.94
C LYS A 55 19.70 0.24 6.83
N PHE A 56 18.57 0.92 7.05
CA PHE A 56 18.49 2.37 6.98
C PHE A 56 19.26 3.04 8.13
N ILE A 57 19.08 2.56 9.36
CA ILE A 57 19.77 3.07 10.55
C ILE A 57 21.27 2.75 10.50
N ASN A 58 21.67 1.62 9.92
CA ASN A 58 23.10 1.35 9.68
C ASN A 58 23.76 2.40 8.79
N LYS A 59 23.02 3.01 7.86
CA LYS A 59 23.50 4.14 7.04
C LYS A 59 23.35 5.48 7.76
N ASN A 60 22.29 5.64 8.57
CA ASN A 60 21.93 6.87 9.25
C ASN A 60 21.73 6.62 10.75
N PRO A 61 22.81 6.42 11.53
CA PRO A 61 22.72 6.02 12.94
C PRO A 61 22.14 7.12 13.83
N THR A 62 22.11 8.36 13.36
CA THR A 62 21.58 9.53 14.08
C THR A 62 20.10 9.78 13.81
N TYR A 63 19.45 8.94 13.00
CA TYR A 63 18.05 9.14 12.64
C TYR A 63 17.10 8.64 13.74
N VAL A 64 16.72 9.57 14.62
CA VAL A 64 15.90 9.32 15.81
C VAL A 64 14.58 8.64 15.48
N ASP A 65 13.85 9.10 14.46
CA ASP A 65 12.53 8.57 14.14
C ASP A 65 12.57 7.11 13.65
N GLY A 66 13.63 6.71 12.95
CA GLY A 66 13.81 5.32 12.53
C GLY A 66 14.18 4.40 13.70
N LEU A 67 14.96 4.89 14.66
CA LEU A 67 15.23 4.18 15.92
C LEU A 67 13.95 4.01 16.75
N VAL A 68 13.13 5.05 16.82
CA VAL A 68 11.79 4.97 17.44
C VAL A 68 10.92 3.96 16.70
N ARG A 69 10.91 3.97 15.38
CA ARG A 69 10.12 3.03 14.57
C ARG A 69 10.54 1.57 14.81
N LEU A 70 11.85 1.30 14.81
CA LEU A 70 12.40 -0.02 15.18
C LEU A 70 11.99 -0.45 16.58
N SER A 71 12.06 0.46 17.55
CA SER A 71 11.66 0.13 18.93
C SER A 71 10.20 -0.33 19.01
N LEU A 72 9.29 0.34 18.30
CA LEU A 72 7.87 -0.03 18.27
C LEU A 72 7.60 -1.32 17.49
N LEU A 73 8.37 -1.58 16.43
CA LEU A 73 8.25 -2.82 15.66
C LEU A 73 8.72 -4.03 16.46
N GLU A 74 9.89 -3.93 17.09
CA GLU A 74 10.43 -4.99 17.95
C GLU A 74 9.54 -5.23 19.18
N ALA A 75 8.93 -4.18 19.75
CA ALA A 75 7.96 -4.34 20.81
C ALA A 75 6.70 -5.07 20.36
N ARG A 76 6.17 -4.75 19.17
CA ARG A 76 5.03 -5.47 18.58
C ARG A 76 5.36 -6.93 18.28
N ARG A 77 6.62 -7.24 17.99
CA ARG A 77 7.15 -8.60 17.82
C ARG A 77 7.31 -9.36 19.14
N GLY A 78 7.17 -8.70 20.29
CA GLY A 78 7.38 -9.28 21.62
C GLY A 78 8.82 -9.19 22.14
N ASN A 79 9.74 -8.61 21.36
CA ASN A 79 11.14 -8.42 21.73
C ASN A 79 11.34 -7.12 22.53
N THR A 80 10.78 -7.06 23.73
CA THR A 80 10.85 -5.87 24.60
C THR A 80 12.29 -5.43 24.93
N ASN A 81 13.23 -6.38 25.04
CA ASN A 81 14.64 -6.10 25.28
C ASN A 81 15.27 -5.29 24.13
N LYS A 82 15.08 -5.73 22.88
CA LYS A 82 15.59 -5.01 21.70
C LYS A 82 14.89 -3.67 21.54
N ALA A 83 13.59 -3.63 21.79
CA ALA A 83 12.82 -2.39 21.76
C ALA A 83 13.40 -1.34 22.72
N ALA A 84 13.74 -1.73 23.95
CA ALA A 84 14.36 -0.85 24.94
C ALA A 84 15.72 -0.31 24.47
N VAL A 85 16.55 -1.13 23.82
CA VAL A 85 17.87 -0.72 23.30
C VAL A 85 17.73 0.34 22.21
N TYR A 86 16.83 0.12 21.24
CA TYR A 86 16.60 1.10 20.18
C TYR A 86 15.98 2.40 20.71
N TRP A 87 15.04 2.29 21.65
CA TRP A 87 14.46 3.46 22.32
C TRP A 87 15.51 4.25 23.10
N LEU A 88 16.37 3.58 23.87
CA LEU A 88 17.44 4.23 24.62
C LEU A 88 18.42 4.96 23.69
N SER A 89 18.72 4.35 22.55
CA SER A 89 19.56 4.96 21.51
C SER A 89 18.91 6.23 20.95
N ALA A 90 17.60 6.19 20.67
CA ALA A 90 16.83 7.36 20.25
C ALA A 90 16.77 8.45 21.34
N HIS A 91 16.60 8.05 22.60
CA HIS A 91 16.55 8.95 23.74
C HIS A 91 17.89 9.65 23.99
N ASN A 92 19.01 8.94 23.86
CA ASN A 92 20.33 9.54 23.99
C ASN A 92 20.62 10.58 22.90
N LEU A 93 20.10 10.38 21.69
CA LEU A 93 20.26 11.32 20.58
C LEU A 93 19.35 12.55 20.71
N SER A 94 18.08 12.34 21.11
CA SER A 94 17.12 13.42 21.28
C SER A 94 16.19 13.16 22.48
N PRO A 95 16.63 13.52 23.70
CA PRO A 95 15.88 13.25 24.93
C PRO A 95 14.51 13.94 24.97
N ASN A 96 14.37 15.08 24.28
CA ASN A 96 13.16 15.90 24.30
C ASN A 96 12.35 15.79 23.00
N SER A 97 12.60 14.78 22.16
CA SER A 97 11.79 14.55 20.98
C SER A 97 10.38 14.07 21.37
N LYS A 98 9.37 14.62 20.71
CA LYS A 98 7.98 14.16 20.84
C LYS A 98 7.85 12.67 20.50
N SER A 99 8.54 12.20 19.45
CA SER A 99 8.48 10.80 19.00
C SER A 99 9.05 9.82 20.03
N VAL A 100 10.15 10.20 20.70
CA VAL A 100 10.77 9.39 21.77
C VAL A 100 9.87 9.29 23.00
N ASN A 101 9.21 10.39 23.38
CA ASN A 101 8.28 10.41 24.51
C ASN A 101 7.01 9.58 24.23
N GLU A 102 6.50 9.63 23.00
CA GLU A 102 5.38 8.79 22.57
C GLU A 102 5.75 7.30 22.55
N ALA A 103 6.95 6.98 22.07
CA ALA A 103 7.47 5.62 22.12
C ALA A 103 7.61 5.11 23.55
N LYS A 104 8.13 5.95 24.47
CA LYS A 104 8.23 5.59 25.90
C LYS A 104 6.88 5.17 26.47
N LYS A 105 5.85 5.99 26.25
CA LYS A 105 4.47 5.70 26.71
C LYS A 105 3.93 4.41 26.09
N SER A 106 4.22 4.18 24.81
CA SER A 106 3.76 2.98 24.10
C SER A 106 4.46 1.70 24.57
N LEU A 107 5.72 1.81 25.02
CA LEU A 107 6.52 0.70 25.52
C LEU A 107 6.28 0.39 27.00
N GLY A 108 5.67 1.31 27.74
CA GLY A 108 5.28 1.11 29.14
C GLY A 108 6.43 1.21 30.16
N PHE A 109 7.51 1.91 29.80
CA PHE A 109 8.63 2.22 30.69
C PHE A 109 8.42 3.47 31.54
#